data_AF-A0A523KI34-F1
#
_entry.id   AF-A0A523KI34-F1
#
_cell.length_a   1.000
_cell.length_b   1.000
_cell.length_c   1.000
_cell.angle_alpha   90.00
_cell.angle_beta   90.00
_cell.angle_gamma   90.00
#
_symmetry.space_group_name_H-M   'P 1'
#
loop_
_entity.id
_entity.type
_entity.pdbx_description
1 polymer ?
#
loop_
_entity_poly.entity_id
_entity_poly.type
_entity_poly.pdbx_seq_one_letter_code
_entity_poly.pdbx_strand_id
1 'polypeptide(L)'
;MPHSNRMTWVAAATASLLVCVFFLQGRLSLEQKSPTFDEVSYFGVGQYLLERRSFDIPTAGTHPPLFFYLSSLPQLGQPLDPALWSYSAEARATPDFILASDYKRGQTLLA
;
A
#
# COMPACT_ATOMS: atom_id res chain seq x y z
N MET A 1 -7.62 20.09 41.40
CA MET A 1 -8.09 18.68 41.34
C MET A 1 -7.46 18.02 40.10
N PRO A 2 -6.62 16.98 40.26
CA PRO A 2 -5.74 16.42 39.22
C PRO A 2 -6.31 15.15 38.54
N HIS A 3 -7.60 15.10 38.25
CA HIS A 3 -8.23 13.90 37.67
C HIS A 3 -8.23 13.82 36.13
N SER A 4 -7.78 14.87 35.41
CA SER A 4 -7.81 14.88 33.94
C SER A 4 -6.78 13.94 33.29
N ASN A 5 -5.60 13.77 33.90
CA ASN A 5 -4.49 13.08 33.23
C ASN A 5 -4.69 11.56 33.13
N ARG A 6 -5.31 10.91 34.12
CA ARG A 6 -5.53 9.45 34.05
C ARG A 6 -6.52 9.06 32.94
N MET A 7 -7.57 9.85 32.75
CA MET A 7 -8.57 9.60 31.71
C MET A 7 -7.96 9.72 30.31
N THR A 8 -7.08 10.71 30.09
CA THR A 8 -6.37 10.89 28.82
C THR A 8 -5.37 9.78 28.53
N TRP A 9 -4.67 9.26 29.55
CA TRP A 9 -3.72 8.15 29.35
C TRP A 9 -4.43 6.84 29.05
N VAL A 10 -5.56 6.55 29.70
CA VAL A 10 -6.37 5.37 29.38
C VAL A 10 -6.91 5.48 27.96
N ALA A 11 -7.48 6.62 27.58
CA ALA A 11 -7.97 6.84 26.23
C ALA A 11 -6.86 6.70 25.17
N ALA A 12 -5.68 7.27 25.42
CA ALA A 12 -4.53 7.14 24.53
C ALA A 12 -4.03 5.69 24.43
N ALA A 13 -3.95 4.96 25.54
CA ALA A 13 -3.56 3.56 25.55
C ALA A 13 -4.56 2.68 24.78
N THR A 14 -5.86 2.92 24.99
CA THR A 14 -6.92 2.22 24.25
C THR A 14 -6.86 2.55 22.76
N ALA A 15 -6.69 3.81 22.38
CA ALA A 15 -6.56 4.21 20.99
C ALA A 15 -5.34 3.54 20.32
N SER A 16 -4.18 3.56 20.98
CA SER A 16 -2.98 2.89 20.49
C SER A 16 -3.19 1.38 20.31
N LEU A 17 -3.85 0.72 21.27
CA LEU A 17 -4.17 -0.70 21.17
C LEU A 17 -5.08 -0.99 19.98
N LEU A 18 -6.14 -0.20 19.77
CA LEU A 18 -7.05 -0.34 18.64
C LEU A 18 -6.33 -0.14 17.30
N VAL A 19 -5.41 0.81 17.22
CA VAL A 19 -4.56 1.03 16.04
C VAL A 19 -3.69 -0.20 15.77
N CYS A 20 -3.05 -0.77 16.79
CA CYS A 20 -2.27 -2.00 16.64
C CYS A 20 -3.13 -3.18 16.15
N VAL A 21 -4.33 -3.35 16.71
CA VAL A 21 -5.27 -4.41 16.28
C VAL A 21 -5.70 -4.20 14.83
N PHE A 22 -6.00 -2.95 14.43
CA PHE A 22 -6.36 -2.62 13.04
C PHE A 22 -5.24 -3.00 12.06
N PHE A 23 -3.98 -2.65 12.35
CA PHE A 23 -2.85 -3.02 11.49
C PHE A 23 -2.64 -4.53 11.43
N LEU A 24 -2.80 -5.23 12.56
CA LEU A 24 -2.68 -6.70 12.59
C LEU A 24 -3.78 -7.38 11.77
N GLN A 25 -5.04 -6.94 11.92
CA GLN A 25 -6.17 -7.45 11.13
C GLN A 25 -5.99 -7.14 9.64
N GLY A 26 -5.49 -5.94 9.30
CA GLY A 26 -5.16 -5.57 7.94
C GLY A 26 -4.12 -6.50 7.33
N ARG A 27 -3.03 -6.78 8.06
CA ARG A 27 -2.00 -7.73 7.62
C ARG A 27 -2.56 -9.14 7.38
N LEU A 28 -3.34 -9.66 8.32
CA LEU A 28 -3.95 -10.99 8.18
C LEU A 28 -4.99 -11.03 7.04
N SER A 29 -5.69 -9.92 6.79
CA SER A 29 -6.66 -9.83 5.69
C SER A 29 -5.99 -9.85 4.31
N LEU A 30 -4.79 -9.27 4.19
CA LEU A 30 -4.00 -9.33 2.95
C LEU A 30 -3.62 -10.77 2.59
N GLU A 31 -3.43 -11.64 3.58
CA GLU A 31 -3.13 -13.07 3.35
C GLU A 31 -4.39 -13.90 3.01
N GLN A 32 -5.58 -13.44 3.42
CA GLN A 32 -6.82 -14.24 3.35
C GLN A 32 -7.80 -13.82 2.25
N LYS A 33 -7.74 -12.57 1.77
CA LYS A 33 -8.68 -12.05 0.77
C LYS A 33 -7.95 -11.69 -0.52
N SER A 34 -8.46 -12.24 -1.63
CA SER A 34 -8.07 -11.79 -2.97
C SER A 34 -8.64 -10.37 -3.18
N PRO A 35 -7.79 -9.38 -3.48
CA PRO A 35 -8.30 -8.04 -3.78
C PRO A 35 -8.96 -8.02 -5.16
N THR A 36 -9.83 -7.03 -5.35
CA THR A 36 -10.49 -6.79 -6.62
C THR A 36 -9.50 -6.23 -7.66
N PHE A 37 -9.82 -6.39 -8.95
CA PHE A 37 -8.89 -6.15 -10.07
C PHE A 37 -8.24 -4.75 -10.04
N ASP A 38 -8.98 -3.73 -9.63
CA ASP A 38 -8.52 -2.35 -9.48
C ASP A 38 -7.71 -2.11 -8.20
N GLU A 39 -8.07 -2.76 -7.08
CA GLU A 39 -7.34 -2.63 -5.80
C GLU A 39 -5.91 -3.17 -5.87
N VAL A 40 -5.73 -4.29 -6.59
CA VAL A 40 -4.43 -4.95 -6.79
C VAL A 40 -3.42 -3.99 -7.43
N SER A 41 -3.88 -3.14 -8.36
CA SER A 41 -3.02 -2.24 -9.12
C SER A 41 -2.37 -1.16 -8.24
N TYR A 42 -2.92 -0.87 -7.06
CA TYR A 42 -2.40 0.13 -6.12
C TYR A 42 -1.47 -0.45 -5.05
N PHE A 43 -1.43 -1.77 -4.90
CA PHE A 43 -0.62 -2.43 -3.88
C PHE A 43 0.88 -2.17 -4.12
N GLY A 44 1.69 -1.92 -3.10
CA GLY A 44 3.13 -1.63 -3.25
C GLY A 44 3.52 -0.27 -3.87
N VAL A 45 2.57 0.50 -4.41
CA VAL A 45 2.86 1.78 -5.10
C VAL A 45 3.49 2.80 -4.15
N GLY A 46 2.92 2.95 -2.94
CA GLY A 46 3.50 3.87 -1.95
C GLY A 46 4.92 3.49 -1.53
N GLN A 47 5.20 2.20 -1.39
CA GLN A 47 6.53 1.69 -1.06
C GLN A 47 7.52 2.02 -2.19
N TYR A 48 7.13 1.76 -3.44
CA TYR A 48 7.93 2.14 -4.61
C TYR A 48 8.26 3.64 -4.61
N LEU A 49 7.24 4.50 -4.43
CA LEU A 49 7.42 5.95 -4.41
C LEU A 49 8.35 6.40 -3.28
N LEU A 50 8.26 5.79 -2.09
CA LEU A 50 9.12 6.11 -0.95
C LEU A 50 10.57 5.66 -1.14
N GLU A 51 10.78 4.45 -1.65
CA GLU A 51 12.12 3.85 -1.81
C GLU A 51 12.86 4.35 -3.05
N ARG A 52 12.17 4.47 -4.19
CA ARG A 52 12.75 4.87 -5.49
C ARG A 52 12.69 6.37 -5.73
N ARG A 53 11.80 7.10 -5.04
CA ARG A 53 11.57 8.55 -5.24
C ARG A 53 11.29 8.91 -6.70
N SER A 54 10.59 8.03 -7.42
CA SER A 54 10.31 8.15 -8.85
C SER A 54 8.83 7.95 -9.14
N PHE A 55 8.30 8.66 -10.13
CA PHE A 55 6.90 8.59 -10.59
C PHE A 55 6.79 7.98 -12.00
N ASP A 56 7.78 7.19 -12.41
CA ASP A 56 7.91 6.58 -13.74
C ASP A 56 7.03 5.34 -13.96
N ILE A 57 6.13 5.06 -13.02
CA ILE A 57 5.15 3.99 -13.07
C ILE A 57 3.76 4.57 -13.42
N PRO A 58 2.93 3.90 -14.23
CA PRO A 58 1.66 4.46 -14.71
C PRO A 58 0.69 4.82 -13.57
N THR A 59 0.60 3.94 -12.58
CA THR A 59 -0.30 4.11 -11.43
C THR A 59 0.06 5.30 -10.54
N ALA A 60 1.28 5.84 -10.63
CA ALA A 60 1.65 7.04 -9.86
C ALA A 60 0.80 8.28 -10.22
N GLY A 61 0.20 8.30 -11.43
CA GLY A 61 -0.66 9.39 -11.89
C GLY A 61 -2.16 9.19 -11.68
N THR A 62 -2.62 8.02 -11.22
CA THR A 62 -4.04 7.64 -11.27
C THR A 62 -4.82 7.89 -9.97
N HIS A 63 -4.16 8.10 -8.83
CA HIS A 63 -4.82 8.32 -7.54
C HIS A 63 -4.12 9.39 -6.70
N PRO A 64 -4.81 9.99 -5.70
CA PRO A 64 -4.20 10.96 -4.80
C PRO A 64 -3.03 10.31 -4.02
N PRO A 65 -1.85 10.96 -3.99
CA PRO A 65 -0.61 10.34 -3.49
C PRO A 65 -0.74 9.86 -2.03
N LEU A 66 -1.58 10.48 -1.22
CA LEU A 66 -1.77 10.13 0.19
C LEU A 66 -2.23 8.68 0.39
N PHE A 67 -3.16 8.18 -0.43
CA PHE A 67 -3.67 6.81 -0.26
C PHE A 67 -2.58 5.77 -0.47
N PHE A 68 -1.72 5.96 -1.49
CA PHE A 68 -0.60 5.05 -1.76
C PHE A 68 0.32 4.90 -0.57
N TYR A 69 0.66 6.01 0.09
CA TYR A 69 1.52 5.96 1.27
C TYR A 69 0.85 5.23 2.44
N LEU A 70 -0.41 5.53 2.72
CA LEU A 70 -1.14 4.89 3.82
C LEU A 70 -1.33 3.38 3.60
N SER A 71 -1.68 2.97 2.39
CA SER A 71 -1.87 1.55 2.05
C SER A 71 -0.56 0.76 2.01
N SER A 72 0.58 1.44 1.84
CA SER A 72 1.91 0.82 1.88
C SER A 72 2.48 0.63 3.28
N LEU A 73 1.88 1.22 4.33
CA LEU A 73 2.40 1.10 5.71
C LEU A 73 2.63 -0.35 6.17
N PRO A 74 1.71 -1.31 5.92
CA PRO A 74 1.93 -2.71 6.31
C PRO A 74 3.09 -3.40 5.57
N GLN A 75 3.54 -2.84 4.44
CA GLN A 75 4.58 -3.39 3.57
C GLN A 75 5.97 -2.80 3.85
N LEU A 76 6.06 -1.73 4.65
CA LEU A 76 7.34 -1.09 4.98
C LEU A 76 8.32 -2.10 5.60
N GLY A 77 9.52 -2.20 5.01
CA GLY A 77 10.57 -3.11 5.43
C GLY A 77 10.60 -4.46 4.69
N GLN A 78 9.62 -4.75 3.84
CA GLN A 78 9.73 -5.84 2.87
C GLN A 78 10.63 -5.42 1.71
N PRO A 79 11.49 -6.28 1.17
CA PRO A 79 12.30 -5.93 0.01
C PRO A 79 11.41 -5.72 -1.22
N LEU A 80 11.59 -4.59 -1.89
CA LEU A 80 10.94 -4.32 -3.17
C LEU A 80 11.66 -5.08 -4.29
N ASP A 81 10.98 -6.02 -4.96
CA ASP A 81 11.53 -6.69 -6.14
C ASP A 81 11.52 -5.75 -7.36
N PRO A 82 12.69 -5.30 -7.87
CA PRO A 82 12.77 -4.38 -9.00
C PRO A 82 12.18 -4.94 -10.29
N ALA A 83 12.18 -6.26 -10.47
CA ALA A 83 11.68 -6.90 -11.69
C ALA A 83 10.18 -6.65 -11.88
N LEU A 84 9.42 -6.60 -10.78
CA LEU A 84 7.98 -6.34 -10.76
C LEU A 84 7.62 -4.92 -11.18
N TRP A 85 8.57 -4.00 -11.17
CA TRP A 85 8.39 -2.59 -11.55
C TRP A 85 9.04 -2.24 -12.89
N SER A 86 9.47 -3.26 -13.63
CA SER A 86 10.06 -3.12 -14.96
C SER A 86 9.01 -3.47 -16.02
N TYR A 87 8.82 -2.57 -16.99
CA TYR A 87 7.87 -2.77 -18.11
C TYR A 87 8.64 -2.70 -19.42
N SER A 88 8.35 -3.62 -20.34
CA SER A 88 8.96 -3.62 -21.68
C SER A 88 8.49 -2.43 -22.50
N ALA A 89 9.27 -2.07 -23.53
CA ALA A 89 8.92 -0.98 -24.44
C ALA A 89 7.61 -1.27 -25.18
N GLU A 90 7.37 -2.53 -25.52
CA GLU A 90 6.14 -3.00 -26.17
C GLU A 90 4.94 -2.85 -25.26
N ALA A 91 5.09 -3.18 -23.96
CA ALA A 91 4.03 -3.00 -22.97
C ALA A 91 3.68 -1.52 -22.79
N ARG A 92 4.68 -0.62 -22.76
CA ARG A 92 4.46 0.83 -22.66
C ARG A 92 3.76 1.44 -23.88
N ALA A 93 3.82 0.77 -25.04
CA ALA A 93 3.25 1.24 -26.29
C ALA A 93 1.77 0.87 -26.46
N THR A 94 1.20 0.01 -25.60
CA THR A 94 -0.22 -0.35 -25.68
C THR A 94 -1.11 0.68 -24.98
N PRO A 95 -2.30 1.01 -25.52
CA PRO A 95 -3.24 1.93 -24.86
C PRO A 95 -3.67 1.46 -23.47
N ASP A 96 -3.79 0.15 -23.29
CA ASP A 96 -4.22 -0.47 -22.03
C ASP A 96 -3.16 -0.39 -20.92
N PHE A 97 -1.94 0.01 -21.26
CA PHE A 97 -0.83 0.11 -20.31
C PHE A 97 -1.17 0.99 -19.11
N ILE A 98 -1.87 2.11 -19.31
CA ILE A 98 -2.19 3.05 -18.23
C ILE A 98 -3.14 2.43 -17.20
N LEU A 99 -4.02 1.53 -17.62
CA LEU A 99 -5.11 0.99 -16.78
C LEU A 99 -4.81 -0.40 -16.24
N ALA A 100 -3.96 -1.18 -16.91
CA ALA A 100 -3.76 -2.59 -16.62
C ALA A 100 -2.29 -3.00 -16.43
N SER A 101 -1.31 -2.09 -16.54
CA SER A 101 0.12 -2.41 -16.32
C SER A 101 0.38 -3.08 -14.98
N ASP A 102 -0.38 -2.67 -13.96
CA ASP A 102 -0.08 -2.97 -12.56
C ASP A 102 -0.91 -4.10 -11.95
N TYR A 103 -1.88 -4.65 -12.69
CA TYR A 103 -2.68 -5.77 -12.20
C TYR A 103 -1.80 -7.01 -11.98
N LYS A 104 -0.95 -7.36 -12.95
CA LYS A 104 -0.07 -8.55 -12.86
C LYS A 104 0.92 -8.40 -11.71
N ARG A 105 1.56 -7.24 -11.63
CA ARG A 105 2.49 -6.85 -10.57
C ARG A 105 1.85 -7.03 -9.20
N GLY A 106 0.68 -6.42 -8.99
CA GLY A 106 0.00 -6.51 -7.70
C GLY A 106 -0.44 -7.94 -7.36
N GLN A 107 -0.87 -8.74 -8.34
CA GLN A 107 -1.18 -10.16 -8.10
C GLN A 107 0.06 -10.93 -7.64
N THR A 108 1.22 -10.66 -8.24
CA THR A 108 2.48 -11.28 -7.83
C THR A 108 2.93 -10.84 -6.44
N LEU A 109 2.63 -9.60 -6.02
CA LEU A 109 2.94 -9.13 -4.66
C LEU A 109 2.05 -9.74 -3.56
N LEU A 110 0.94 -10.35 -3.93
CA LEU A 110 -0.05 -10.93 -3.02
C LEU A 110 -0.08 -12.46 -3.04
N ALA A 111 0.67 -13.09 -3.95
CA ALA A 111 0.85 -14.53 -4.06
C ALA A 111 1.96 -15.03 -3.14
#